data_AF-A0A8T5ZMI4-F1
#
_entry.id   AF-A0A8T5ZMI4-F1
#
_cell.length_a   1.000
_cell.length_b   1.000
_cell.length_c   1.000
_cell.angle_alpha   90.00
_cell.angle_beta   90.00
_cell.angle_gamma   90.00
#
_symmetry.space_group_name_H-M   'P 1'
#
loop_
_entity.id
_entity.type
_entity.pdbx_description
1 polymer ?
#
loop_
_entity_poly.entity_id
_entity_poly.type
_entity_poly.pdbx_seq_one_letter_code
_entity_poly.pdbx_strand_id
1 'polypeptide(L)'
;EYAKQVMQSWADAEWFLNRPALAEKLTVTVFKVTGETNTDDLSPAPDAWSRPDIPLHALAMLKNAREGIEPDQPGVVGPIKQIEALQQKGFPLAYVGDVVGTGSSRKSATNSVLWFMGDDIPHVPNKRGGGLCLGGKIAPIFFNTMEDAGALPIEVDVSNLNMGDVIDVYPYKGEVRNHETGELLATFELKTDVLIDEVRAGGRIPLIIGRGLTTKAREALGLPHSDVFRQAKDVAESDRGFSLAQKMVGR
;
A
#
# COMPACT_ATOMS: atom_id res chain seq x y z
N GLU A 1 13.59 27.33 24.73
CA GLU A 1 12.22 26.77 24.78
C GLU A 1 11.80 26.00 23.52
N TYR A 2 11.44 26.64 22.40
CA TYR A 2 10.89 25.92 21.24
C TYR A 2 11.78 24.83 20.64
N ALA A 3 13.09 25.07 20.50
CA ALA A 3 14.01 24.04 19.99
C ALA A 3 14.04 22.79 20.88
N LYS A 4 13.96 22.96 22.21
CA LYS A 4 13.91 21.84 23.15
C LYS A 4 12.60 21.06 23.02
N GLN A 5 11.48 21.75 22.82
CA GLN A 5 10.18 21.11 22.58
C GLN A 5 10.17 20.29 21.29
N VAL A 6 10.74 20.81 20.20
CA VAL A 6 10.84 20.07 18.93
C VAL A 6 11.71 18.83 19.10
N MET A 7 12.87 18.95 19.77
CA MET A 7 13.73 17.79 20.05
C MET A 7 13.02 16.73 20.89
N GLN A 8 12.28 17.16 21.92
CA GLN A 8 11.52 16.26 22.77
C GLN A 8 10.39 15.55 21.98
N SER A 9 9.64 16.29 21.17
CA SER A 9 8.58 15.75 20.30
C SER A 9 9.09 14.67 19.33
N TRP A 10 10.27 14.88 18.72
CA TRP A 10 10.93 13.85 17.92
C TRP A 10 11.37 12.64 18.75
N ALA A 11 11.94 12.88 19.93
CA ALA A 11 12.40 11.82 20.83
C ALA A 11 11.26 10.95 21.36
N ASP A 12 10.07 11.55 21.53
CA ASP A 12 8.84 10.89 21.99
C ASP A 12 8.02 10.29 20.83
N ALA A 13 8.53 10.41 19.59
CA ALA A 13 7.90 9.90 18.37
C ALA A 13 6.46 10.40 18.13
N GLU A 14 6.16 11.64 18.54
CA GLU A 14 4.82 12.23 18.40
C GLU A 14 4.35 12.28 16.92
N TRP A 15 5.28 12.49 15.99
CA TRP A 15 5.02 12.47 14.54
C TRP A 15 4.38 11.15 14.05
N PHE A 16 4.65 10.04 14.75
CA PHE A 16 4.13 8.71 14.47
C PHE A 16 2.91 8.40 15.35
N LEU A 17 3.00 8.70 16.65
CA LEU A 17 1.96 8.37 17.62
C LEU A 17 0.68 9.19 17.45
N ASN A 18 0.79 10.43 16.96
CA ASN A 18 -0.37 11.27 16.66
C ASN A 18 -1.14 10.83 15.40
N ARG A 19 -0.57 9.90 14.61
CA ARG A 19 -1.27 9.30 13.47
C ARG A 19 -2.11 8.12 13.95
N PRO A 20 -3.33 7.91 13.40
CA PRO A 20 -4.15 6.75 13.72
C PRO A 20 -3.37 5.46 13.49
N ALA A 21 -3.49 4.50 14.41
CA ALA A 21 -2.97 3.16 14.18
C ALA A 21 -3.71 2.51 13.00
N LEU A 22 -3.07 1.54 12.34
CA LEU A 22 -3.76 0.69 11.37
C LEU A 22 -4.97 0.04 12.05
N ALA A 23 -6.14 0.14 11.44
CA ALA A 23 -7.37 -0.36 12.02
C ALA A 23 -7.33 -1.88 12.21
N GLU A 24 -7.95 -2.38 13.28
CA GLU A 24 -8.08 -3.82 13.51
C GLU A 24 -8.96 -4.51 12.46
N LYS A 25 -9.85 -3.74 11.84
CA LYS A 25 -10.78 -4.16 10.79
C LYS A 25 -10.89 -3.07 9.73
N LEU A 26 -10.75 -3.44 8.47
CA LEU A 26 -10.99 -2.61 7.30
C LEU A 26 -12.18 -3.20 6.54
N THR A 27 -13.27 -2.44 6.42
CA THR A 27 -14.40 -2.85 5.57
C THR A 27 -14.26 -2.18 4.20
N VAL A 28 -14.20 -2.97 3.13
CA VAL A 28 -13.93 -2.49 1.77
C VAL A 28 -14.85 -3.15 0.74
N THR A 29 -15.07 -2.46 -0.36
CA THR A 29 -15.70 -3.03 -1.56
C THR A 29 -14.63 -3.48 -2.55
N VAL A 30 -14.76 -4.70 -3.06
CA VAL A 30 -13.79 -5.32 -3.98
C VAL A 30 -13.90 -4.72 -5.39
N PHE A 31 -12.79 -4.20 -5.90
CA PHE A 31 -12.59 -3.96 -7.33
C PHE A 31 -11.66 -5.03 -7.89
N LYS A 32 -12.23 -6.09 -8.51
CA LYS A 32 -11.46 -7.25 -8.98
C LYS A 32 -11.10 -7.16 -10.44
N VAL A 33 -9.81 -7.36 -10.75
CA VAL A 33 -9.29 -7.54 -12.11
C VAL A 33 -8.76 -8.96 -12.23
N THR A 34 -9.38 -9.79 -13.06
CA THR A 34 -8.99 -11.19 -13.27
C THR A 34 -7.72 -11.29 -14.10
N GLY A 35 -6.97 -12.38 -13.89
CA GLY A 35 -5.73 -12.68 -14.58
C GLY A 35 -4.55 -11.79 -14.14
N GLU A 36 -3.60 -11.62 -15.05
CA GLU A 36 -2.42 -10.81 -14.82
C GLU A 36 -2.69 -9.34 -15.15
N THR A 37 -2.52 -8.47 -14.15
CA THR A 37 -2.44 -7.03 -14.34
C THR A 37 -0.98 -6.61 -14.36
N ASN A 38 -0.51 -6.12 -15.51
CA ASN A 38 0.83 -5.52 -15.60
C ASN A 38 0.79 -4.01 -15.35
N THR A 39 1.95 -3.36 -15.21
CA THR A 39 2.01 -1.91 -14.95
C THR A 39 1.60 -1.05 -16.16
N ASP A 40 1.59 -1.59 -17.38
CA ASP A 40 1.03 -0.87 -18.55
C ASP A 40 -0.50 -0.85 -18.51
N ASP A 41 -1.14 -1.87 -17.95
CA ASP A 41 -2.60 -1.87 -17.75
C ASP A 41 -3.03 -0.75 -16.79
N LEU A 42 -2.21 -0.45 -15.78
CA LEU A 42 -2.49 0.57 -14.77
C LEU A 42 -1.97 1.97 -15.13
N SER A 43 -0.91 2.04 -15.93
CA SER A 43 -0.23 3.27 -16.33
C SER A 43 0.36 3.08 -17.74
N PRO A 44 -0.47 3.13 -18.80
CA PRO A 44 -0.04 2.80 -20.15
C PRO A 44 1.11 3.69 -20.64
N ALA A 45 2.09 3.09 -21.32
CA ALA A 45 3.21 3.83 -21.89
C ALA A 45 2.83 4.98 -22.86
N PRO A 46 1.81 4.85 -23.75
CA PRO A 46 1.40 5.95 -24.63
C PRO A 46 0.94 7.21 -23.89
N ASP A 47 0.50 7.05 -22.65
CA ASP A 47 -0.03 8.13 -21.79
C ASP A 47 1.03 8.61 -20.79
N ALA A 48 2.31 8.27 -21.00
CA ALA A 48 3.39 8.65 -20.09
C ALA A 48 3.52 10.17 -19.90
N TRP A 49 3.09 10.96 -20.88
CA TRP A 49 3.09 12.43 -20.84
C TRP A 49 2.18 13.00 -19.76
N SER A 50 1.13 12.30 -19.34
CA SER A 50 0.19 12.76 -18.31
C SER A 50 0.58 12.35 -16.90
N ARG A 51 1.57 11.47 -16.71
CA ARG A 51 2.00 10.94 -15.39
C ARG A 51 2.25 11.99 -14.29
N PRO A 52 2.77 13.21 -14.57
CA PRO A 52 2.91 14.24 -13.55
C PRO A 52 1.57 14.72 -12.96
N ASP A 53 0.50 14.63 -13.74
CA ASP A 53 -0.88 14.91 -13.33
C ASP A 53 -1.59 13.58 -13.01
N ILE A 54 -1.47 13.14 -11.76
CA ILE A 54 -2.04 11.86 -11.29
C ILE A 54 -3.56 11.78 -11.57
N PRO A 55 -4.40 12.79 -11.24
CA PRO A 55 -5.82 12.76 -11.56
C PRO A 55 -6.09 12.49 -13.04
N LEU A 56 -5.39 13.18 -13.94
CA LEU A 56 -5.55 13.01 -15.38
C LEU A 56 -5.03 11.64 -15.85
N HIS A 57 -3.85 11.23 -15.36
CA HIS A 57 -3.23 9.97 -15.76
C HIS A 57 -4.04 8.75 -15.31
N ALA A 58 -4.65 8.82 -14.13
CA ALA A 58 -5.47 7.75 -13.58
C ALA A 58 -6.68 7.44 -14.49
N LEU A 59 -7.18 8.40 -15.27
CA LEU A 59 -8.24 8.15 -16.26
C LEU A 59 -7.85 7.10 -17.31
N ALA A 60 -6.55 6.89 -17.57
CA ALA A 60 -6.06 5.88 -18.51
C ALA A 60 -5.92 4.48 -17.90
N MET A 61 -6.10 4.33 -16.58
CA MET A 61 -6.01 3.05 -15.88
C MET A 61 -7.05 2.07 -16.43
N LEU A 62 -6.63 0.89 -16.86
CA LEU A 62 -7.49 -0.17 -17.40
C LEU A 62 -8.35 0.27 -18.61
N LYS A 63 -7.84 1.21 -19.43
CA LYS A 63 -8.54 1.69 -20.64
C LYS A 63 -8.70 0.66 -21.76
N ASN A 64 -7.98 -0.46 -21.69
CA ASN A 64 -8.12 -1.58 -22.62
C ASN A 64 -9.08 -2.62 -22.04
N ALA A 65 -10.16 -2.91 -22.77
CA ALA A 65 -11.19 -3.83 -22.32
C ALA A 65 -10.62 -5.22 -22.00
N ARG A 66 -11.13 -5.82 -20.92
CA ARG A 66 -10.85 -7.20 -20.52
C ARG A 66 -12.05 -7.74 -19.75
N GLU A 67 -12.02 -9.03 -19.45
CA GLU A 67 -13.10 -9.67 -18.69
C GLU A 67 -13.37 -8.93 -17.37
N GLY A 68 -14.64 -8.58 -17.15
CA GLY A 68 -15.10 -7.85 -15.95
C GLY A 68 -14.75 -6.37 -15.90
N ILE A 69 -14.06 -5.82 -16.91
CA ILE A 69 -13.62 -4.42 -16.95
C ILE A 69 -14.10 -3.75 -18.25
N GLU A 70 -15.00 -2.79 -18.08
CA GLU A 70 -15.61 -2.05 -19.19
C GLU A 70 -15.10 -0.60 -19.20
N PRO A 71 -14.14 -0.25 -20.07
CA PRO A 71 -13.66 1.13 -20.17
C PRO A 71 -14.75 2.08 -20.68
N ASP A 72 -14.86 3.26 -20.08
CA ASP A 72 -15.82 4.30 -20.47
C ASP A 72 -15.60 4.76 -21.92
N GLN A 73 -14.34 4.80 -22.35
CA GLN A 73 -13.95 5.04 -23.74
C GLN A 73 -12.79 4.11 -24.12
N PRO A 74 -13.04 3.01 -24.86
CA PRO A 74 -12.01 2.03 -25.19
C PRO A 74 -10.73 2.64 -25.76
N GLY A 75 -9.59 2.34 -25.13
CA GLY A 75 -8.27 2.82 -25.51
C GLY A 75 -7.92 4.24 -25.04
N VAL A 76 -8.87 4.95 -24.41
CA VAL A 76 -8.72 6.36 -23.98
C VAL A 76 -8.99 6.52 -22.49
N VAL A 77 -10.18 6.11 -22.03
CA VAL A 77 -10.64 6.26 -20.64
C VAL A 77 -11.02 4.90 -20.07
N GLY A 78 -10.49 4.61 -18.89
CA GLY A 78 -10.75 3.42 -18.07
C GLY A 78 -12.18 3.28 -17.57
N PRO A 79 -12.44 2.30 -16.69
CA PRO A 79 -13.78 1.95 -16.21
C PRO A 79 -14.25 2.91 -15.09
N ILE A 80 -14.28 4.22 -15.35
CA ILE A 80 -14.55 5.24 -14.33
C ILE A 80 -15.96 5.11 -13.77
N LYS A 81 -16.97 4.92 -14.63
CA LYS A 81 -18.35 4.69 -14.18
C LYS A 81 -18.49 3.44 -13.32
N GLN A 82 -17.76 2.38 -13.64
CA GLN A 82 -17.77 1.15 -12.87
C GLN A 82 -17.16 1.37 -11.48
N ILE A 83 -16.04 2.10 -11.40
CA ILE A 83 -15.40 2.49 -10.14
C ILE A 83 -16.35 3.35 -9.30
N GLU A 84 -16.96 4.38 -9.89
CA GLU A 84 -17.90 5.28 -9.20
C GLU A 84 -19.14 4.53 -8.70
N ALA A 85 -19.69 3.60 -9.50
CA ALA A 85 -20.83 2.78 -9.09
C ALA A 85 -20.50 1.89 -7.87
N LEU A 86 -19.26 1.40 -7.77
CA LEU A 86 -18.81 0.64 -6.60
C LEU A 86 -18.59 1.54 -5.38
N GLN A 87 -18.06 2.75 -5.57
CA GLN A 87 -17.91 3.74 -4.49
C GLN A 87 -19.26 4.13 -3.87
N GLN A 88 -20.35 4.11 -4.65
CA GLN A 88 -21.71 4.35 -4.14
C GLN A 88 -22.20 3.32 -3.11
N LYS A 89 -21.51 2.17 -2.96
CA LYS A 89 -21.80 1.20 -1.89
C LYS A 89 -21.40 1.70 -0.49
N GLY A 90 -20.65 2.80 -0.40
CA GLY A 90 -20.36 3.48 0.87
C GLY A 90 -19.13 2.97 1.63
N PHE A 91 -18.39 2.02 1.04
CA PHE A 91 -17.11 1.55 1.58
C PHE A 91 -15.95 1.90 0.64
N PRO A 92 -14.73 2.15 1.18
CA PRO A 92 -13.54 2.30 0.35
C PRO A 92 -13.33 1.12 -0.59
N LEU A 93 -12.71 1.37 -1.74
CA LEU A 93 -12.39 0.30 -2.70
C LEU A 93 -11.06 -0.37 -2.33
N ALA A 94 -10.98 -1.68 -2.57
CA ALA A 94 -9.72 -2.42 -2.57
C ALA A 94 -9.43 -2.96 -3.97
N TYR A 95 -8.19 -2.78 -4.44
CA TYR A 95 -7.75 -3.41 -5.68
C TYR A 95 -7.52 -4.89 -5.42
N VAL A 96 -8.14 -5.77 -6.20
CA VAL A 96 -7.99 -7.22 -6.08
C VAL A 96 -7.58 -7.81 -7.42
N GLY A 97 -6.55 -8.64 -7.47
CA GLY A 97 -6.19 -9.34 -8.71
C GLY A 97 -5.38 -10.62 -8.50
N ASP A 98 -5.39 -11.51 -9.49
CA ASP A 98 -4.72 -12.81 -9.35
C ASP A 98 -3.19 -12.65 -9.36
N VAL A 99 -2.68 -11.87 -10.31
CA VAL A 99 -1.27 -11.43 -10.36
C VAL A 99 -1.24 -9.93 -10.61
N VAL A 100 -0.62 -9.16 -9.72
CA VAL A 100 -0.71 -7.69 -9.72
C VAL A 100 0.66 -7.03 -9.90
N GLY A 101 0.73 -6.09 -10.83
CA GLY A 101 1.82 -5.12 -10.97
C GLY A 101 3.08 -5.66 -11.65
N THR A 102 2.96 -6.68 -12.49
CA THR A 102 4.11 -7.21 -13.25
C THR A 102 4.63 -6.22 -14.29
N GLY A 103 5.87 -6.42 -14.73
CA GLY A 103 6.53 -5.55 -15.71
C GLY A 103 7.40 -4.48 -15.06
N SER A 104 7.55 -3.35 -15.76
CA SER A 104 8.55 -2.33 -15.39
C SER A 104 8.17 -1.55 -14.12
N SER A 105 9.20 -1.04 -13.42
CA SER A 105 9.04 -0.19 -12.25
C SER A 105 8.37 1.13 -12.62
N ARG A 106 7.07 1.26 -12.31
CA ARG A 106 6.27 2.44 -12.62
C ARG A 106 5.51 2.90 -11.38
N LYS A 107 6.03 3.92 -10.69
CA LYS A 107 5.33 4.59 -9.58
C LYS A 107 3.96 5.13 -9.99
N SER A 108 3.81 5.51 -11.27
CA SER A 108 2.54 5.96 -11.84
C SER A 108 1.44 4.90 -11.80
N ALA A 109 1.78 3.60 -11.93
CA ALA A 109 0.80 2.51 -11.84
C ALA A 109 0.17 2.47 -10.43
N THR A 110 1.00 2.54 -9.38
CA THR A 110 0.53 2.66 -8.00
C THR A 110 -0.28 3.94 -7.80
N ASN A 111 0.18 5.08 -8.31
CA ASN A 111 -0.57 6.34 -8.19
C ASN A 111 -1.96 6.26 -8.85
N SER A 112 -2.09 5.60 -10.01
CA SER A 112 -3.39 5.41 -10.66
C SER A 112 -4.36 4.61 -9.80
N VAL A 113 -3.89 3.50 -9.19
CA VAL A 113 -4.71 2.69 -8.28
C VAL A 113 -5.12 3.50 -7.06
N LEU A 114 -4.15 4.15 -6.40
CA LEU A 114 -4.41 4.92 -5.18
C LEU A 114 -5.24 6.18 -5.43
N TRP A 115 -5.25 6.71 -6.65
CA TRP A 115 -6.13 7.82 -7.00
C TRP A 115 -7.61 7.45 -6.79
N PHE A 116 -8.01 6.23 -7.16
CA PHE A 116 -9.39 5.77 -7.02
C PHE A 116 -9.68 5.05 -5.70
N MET A 117 -8.66 4.50 -5.05
CA MET A 117 -8.80 3.54 -3.94
C MET A 117 -8.04 3.93 -2.66
N GLY A 118 -7.29 5.03 -2.70
CA GLY A 118 -6.56 5.57 -1.56
C GLY A 118 -7.27 6.77 -0.93
N ASP A 119 -6.65 7.27 0.13
CA ASP A 119 -7.12 8.38 0.94
C ASP A 119 -6.44 9.69 0.53
N ASP A 120 -7.17 10.79 0.66
CA ASP A 120 -6.59 12.13 0.50
C ASP A 120 -5.52 12.37 1.57
N ILE A 121 -4.38 12.91 1.13
CA ILE A 121 -3.29 13.27 2.03
C ILE A 121 -3.49 14.74 2.45
N PRO A 122 -3.58 15.06 3.75
CA PRO A 122 -3.76 16.43 4.21
C PRO A 122 -2.71 17.37 3.60
N HIS A 123 -3.20 18.45 2.98
CA HIS A 123 -2.39 19.51 2.36
C HIS A 123 -1.53 19.09 1.16
N VAL A 124 -1.72 17.89 0.61
CA VAL A 124 -1.02 17.43 -0.61
C VAL A 124 -2.07 17.16 -1.69
N PRO A 125 -2.35 18.14 -2.57
CA PRO A 125 -3.33 17.96 -3.63
C PRO A 125 -2.81 16.98 -4.70
N ASN A 126 -3.72 16.45 -5.51
CA ASN A 126 -3.43 15.59 -6.67
C ASN A 126 -2.60 14.35 -6.34
N LYS A 127 -2.60 13.91 -5.08
CA LYS A 127 -1.96 12.67 -4.64
C LYS A 127 -2.73 12.05 -3.50
N ARG A 128 -2.89 10.73 -3.59
CA ARG A 128 -3.50 9.91 -2.55
C ARG A 128 -2.49 8.89 -2.04
N GLY A 129 -2.68 8.47 -0.80
CA GLY A 129 -1.88 7.44 -0.12
C GLY A 129 -2.80 6.43 0.53
N GLY A 130 -2.26 5.53 1.35
CA GLY A 130 -3.12 4.51 1.97
C GLY A 130 -3.70 3.56 0.94
N GLY A 131 -4.92 3.09 1.18
CA GLY A 131 -5.58 2.11 0.33
C GLY A 131 -5.11 0.67 0.56
N LEU A 132 -5.86 -0.27 -0.03
CA LEU A 132 -5.68 -1.71 0.15
C LEU A 132 -5.54 -2.39 -1.22
N CYS A 133 -4.49 -3.19 -1.37
CA CYS A 133 -4.24 -4.00 -2.56
C CYS A 133 -4.12 -5.46 -2.15
N LEU A 134 -5.08 -6.29 -2.54
CA LEU A 134 -5.04 -7.74 -2.34
C LEU A 134 -4.61 -8.40 -3.66
N GLY A 135 -3.73 -9.39 -3.58
CA GLY A 135 -3.47 -10.20 -4.77
C GLY A 135 -3.03 -11.62 -4.46
N GLY A 136 -3.39 -12.55 -5.34
CA GLY A 136 -2.86 -13.92 -5.26
C GLY A 136 -1.33 -13.92 -5.34
N LYS A 137 -0.80 -13.06 -6.21
CA LYS A 137 0.62 -12.67 -6.23
C LYS A 137 0.78 -11.19 -6.53
N ILE A 138 1.68 -10.52 -5.82
CA ILE A 138 2.04 -9.13 -6.10
C ILE A 138 3.50 -9.08 -6.52
N ALA A 139 3.79 -8.47 -7.67
CA ALA A 139 5.15 -8.31 -8.15
C ALA A 139 6.00 -7.52 -7.13
N PRO A 140 7.23 -7.95 -6.78
CA PRO A 140 8.00 -7.36 -5.69
C PRO A 140 8.21 -5.84 -5.80
N ILE A 141 8.44 -5.33 -7.01
CA ILE A 141 8.63 -3.89 -7.23
C ILE A 141 7.33 -3.12 -6.96
N PHE A 142 6.20 -3.64 -7.43
CA PHE A 142 4.89 -3.02 -7.23
C PHE A 142 4.48 -3.08 -5.75
N PHE A 143 4.73 -4.21 -5.09
CA PHE A 143 4.54 -4.39 -3.65
C PHE A 143 5.29 -3.31 -2.85
N ASN A 144 6.60 -3.18 -3.07
CA ASN A 144 7.41 -2.17 -2.39
C ASN A 144 6.98 -0.73 -2.71
N THR A 145 6.44 -0.49 -3.91
CA THR A 145 5.94 0.84 -4.31
C THR A 145 4.64 1.19 -3.59
N MET A 146 3.76 0.20 -3.37
CA MET A 146 2.57 0.34 -2.55
C MET A 146 2.94 0.66 -1.08
N GLU A 147 3.91 -0.07 -0.51
CA GLU A 147 4.44 0.23 0.83
C GLU A 147 5.02 1.64 0.95
N ASP A 148 5.80 2.07 -0.06
CA ASP A 148 6.37 3.42 -0.09
C ASP A 148 5.30 4.52 -0.16
N ALA A 149 4.13 4.22 -0.72
CA ALA A 149 2.98 5.12 -0.81
C ALA A 149 2.08 5.07 0.44
N GLY A 150 2.40 4.22 1.42
CA GLY A 150 1.61 4.04 2.64
C GLY A 150 0.38 3.15 2.46
N ALA A 151 0.29 2.44 1.33
CA ALA A 151 -0.76 1.46 1.09
C ALA A 151 -0.50 0.16 1.85
N LEU A 152 -1.53 -0.67 1.99
CA LEU A 152 -1.44 -2.00 2.56
C LEU A 152 -1.53 -3.07 1.45
N PRO A 153 -0.40 -3.52 0.87
CA PRO A 153 -0.39 -4.64 -0.05
C PRO A 153 -0.38 -5.98 0.72
N ILE A 154 -1.29 -6.89 0.37
CA ILE A 154 -1.42 -8.22 1.01
C ILE A 154 -1.46 -9.29 -0.07
N GLU A 155 -0.57 -10.28 0.04
CA GLU A 155 -0.68 -11.51 -0.74
C GLU A 155 -1.64 -12.47 -0.02
N VAL A 156 -2.75 -12.82 -0.67
CA VAL A 156 -3.83 -13.65 -0.12
C VAL A 156 -4.54 -14.40 -1.23
N ASP A 157 -5.16 -15.55 -0.95
CA ASP A 157 -6.02 -16.20 -1.94
C ASP A 157 -7.24 -15.32 -2.25
N VAL A 158 -7.36 -14.92 -3.52
CA VAL A 158 -8.41 -14.03 -4.02
C VAL A 158 -9.48 -14.77 -4.83
N SER A 159 -9.39 -16.11 -4.91
CA SER A 159 -10.26 -16.94 -5.74
C SER A 159 -11.74 -16.78 -5.36
N ASN A 160 -12.03 -16.61 -4.07
CA ASN A 160 -13.38 -16.45 -3.53
C ASN A 160 -13.85 -14.98 -3.41
N LEU A 161 -13.08 -14.03 -3.94
CA LEU A 161 -13.43 -12.61 -3.96
C LEU A 161 -13.99 -12.24 -5.34
N ASN A 162 -15.12 -11.57 -5.41
CA ASN A 162 -15.75 -11.15 -6.67
C ASN A 162 -15.92 -9.63 -6.74
N MET A 163 -16.06 -9.11 -7.96
CA MET A 163 -16.30 -7.69 -8.20
C MET A 163 -17.52 -7.22 -7.40
N GLY A 164 -17.32 -6.20 -6.56
CA GLY A 164 -18.35 -5.59 -5.74
C GLY A 164 -18.69 -6.32 -4.44
N ASP A 165 -18.03 -7.41 -4.10
CA ASP A 165 -18.16 -8.02 -2.77
C ASP A 165 -17.74 -7.02 -1.69
N VAL A 166 -18.43 -7.03 -0.54
CA VAL A 166 -18.03 -6.27 0.64
C VAL A 166 -17.37 -7.21 1.63
N ILE A 167 -16.13 -6.91 1.99
CA ILE A 167 -15.29 -7.76 2.85
C ILE A 167 -14.75 -6.99 4.04
N ASP A 168 -14.56 -7.71 5.14
CA ASP A 168 -13.82 -7.27 6.32
C ASP A 168 -12.43 -7.90 6.29
N VAL A 169 -11.39 -7.06 6.24
CA VAL A 169 -9.98 -7.48 6.35
C VAL A 169 -9.51 -7.17 7.76
N TYR A 170 -8.91 -8.16 8.42
CA TYR A 170 -8.37 -8.04 9.77
C TYR A 170 -6.83 -8.13 9.72
N PRO A 171 -6.10 -7.00 9.58
CA PRO A 171 -4.66 -7.01 9.30
C PRO A 171 -3.84 -7.73 10.37
N TYR A 172 -4.24 -7.60 11.64
CA TYR A 172 -3.53 -8.22 12.76
C TYR A 172 -3.87 -9.70 12.97
N LYS A 173 -5.04 -10.15 12.49
CA LYS A 173 -5.47 -11.56 12.58
C LYS A 173 -5.07 -12.37 11.36
N GLY A 174 -4.77 -11.70 10.23
CA GLY A 174 -4.47 -12.39 8.99
C GLY A 174 -5.71 -13.01 8.36
N GLU A 175 -6.88 -12.35 8.44
CA GLU A 175 -8.14 -12.91 7.95
C GLU A 175 -8.85 -11.95 7.00
N VAL A 176 -9.48 -12.52 5.96
CA VAL A 176 -10.46 -11.85 5.09
C VAL A 176 -11.79 -12.57 5.26
N ARG A 177 -12.83 -11.82 5.60
CA ARG A 177 -14.18 -12.34 5.84
C ARG A 177 -15.22 -11.62 5.00
N ASN A 178 -16.29 -12.30 4.63
CA ASN A 178 -17.46 -11.66 4.05
C ASN A 178 -18.09 -10.71 5.08
N HIS A 179 -18.41 -9.48 4.70
CA HIS A 179 -18.92 -8.47 5.62
C HIS A 179 -20.32 -8.79 6.16
N GLU A 180 -21.20 -9.36 5.32
CA GLU A 180 -22.59 -9.64 5.67
C GLU A 180 -22.72 -10.95 6.46
N THR A 181 -22.04 -12.01 6.03
CA THR A 181 -22.18 -13.36 6.61
C THR A 181 -21.16 -13.66 7.69
N GLY A 182 -20.03 -12.94 7.73
CA GLY A 182 -18.89 -13.24 8.61
C GLY A 182 -18.08 -14.48 8.22
N GLU A 183 -18.42 -15.10 7.08
CA GLU A 183 -17.73 -16.28 6.54
C GLU A 183 -16.24 -15.98 6.30
N LEU A 184 -15.37 -16.91 6.68
CA LEU A 184 -13.93 -16.82 6.41
C LEU A 184 -13.67 -17.14 4.94
N LEU A 185 -13.21 -16.15 4.18
CA LEU A 185 -12.95 -16.29 2.75
C LEU A 185 -11.50 -16.70 2.48
N ALA A 186 -10.55 -16.14 3.25
CA ALA A 186 -9.13 -16.45 3.14
C ALA A 186 -8.37 -16.05 4.42
N THR A 187 -7.19 -16.65 4.60
CA THR A 187 -6.21 -16.26 5.62
C THR A 187 -4.90 -15.84 4.96
N PHE A 188 -4.15 -14.95 5.59
CA PHE A 188 -2.87 -14.45 5.11
C PHE A 188 -1.91 -14.17 6.25
N GLU A 189 -0.62 -14.05 5.91
CA GLU A 189 0.40 -13.50 6.81
C GLU A 189 1.00 -12.26 6.16
N LEU A 190 1.22 -11.21 6.95
CA LEU A 190 1.97 -10.06 6.48
C LEU A 190 3.42 -10.48 6.24
N LYS A 191 4.04 -9.99 5.16
CA LYS A 191 5.45 -10.27 4.86
C LYS A 191 6.38 -9.80 5.99
N THR A 192 5.99 -8.74 6.70
CA THR A 192 6.70 -8.22 7.87
C THR A 192 5.72 -7.44 8.74
N ASP A 193 5.86 -7.55 10.07
CA ASP A 193 5.07 -6.75 11.00
C ASP A 193 5.42 -5.25 10.92
N VAL A 194 6.59 -4.91 10.36
CA VAL A 194 7.01 -3.53 10.10
C VAL A 194 6.05 -2.82 9.14
N LEU A 195 5.36 -3.55 8.26
CA LEU A 195 4.37 -2.99 7.33
C LEU A 195 3.26 -2.23 8.05
N ILE A 196 2.89 -2.66 9.27
CA ILE A 196 1.89 -1.98 10.10
C ILE A 196 2.36 -0.57 10.48
N ASP A 197 3.64 -0.42 10.82
CA ASP A 197 4.24 0.87 11.11
C ASP A 197 4.40 1.72 9.84
N GLU A 198 4.73 1.09 8.71
CA GLU A 198 4.87 1.80 7.42
C GLU A 198 3.55 2.42 7.00
N VAL A 199 2.45 1.67 7.06
CA VAL A 199 1.11 2.20 6.77
C VAL A 199 0.77 3.34 7.73
N ARG A 200 1.00 3.17 9.04
CA ARG A 200 0.75 4.24 10.03
C ARG A 200 1.57 5.50 9.76
N ALA A 201 2.83 5.35 9.34
CA ALA A 201 3.71 6.45 8.99
C ALA A 201 3.35 7.11 7.64
N GLY A 202 2.39 6.56 6.89
CA GLY A 202 2.04 7.02 5.55
C GLY A 202 3.09 6.66 4.50
N GLY A 203 3.83 5.56 4.75
CA GLY A 203 4.79 4.97 3.84
C GLY A 203 6.09 4.57 4.51
N ARG A 204 6.81 3.66 3.87
CA ARG A 204 8.13 3.20 4.30
C ARG A 204 9.18 4.32 4.40
N ILE A 205 9.23 5.23 3.43
CA ILE A 205 10.21 6.34 3.43
C ILE A 205 9.99 7.28 4.64
N PRO A 206 8.76 7.79 4.91
CA PRO A 206 8.47 8.52 6.14
C PRO A 206 8.88 7.78 7.42
N LEU A 207 8.63 6.46 7.49
CA LEU A 207 9.00 5.65 8.64
C LEU A 207 10.53 5.62 8.85
N ILE A 208 11.30 5.37 7.79
CA ILE A 208 12.77 5.31 7.87
C ILE A 208 13.35 6.64 8.34
N ILE A 209 12.91 7.75 7.75
CA ILE A 209 13.37 9.10 8.11
C ILE A 209 12.98 9.40 9.55
N GLY A 210 11.72 9.16 9.91
CA GLY A 210 11.20 9.47 11.23
C GLY A 210 11.87 8.65 12.34
N ARG A 211 12.12 7.35 12.12
CA ARG A 211 12.92 6.51 13.03
C ARG A 211 14.32 7.08 13.24
N GLY A 212 15.01 7.44 12.15
CA GLY A 212 16.35 8.02 12.22
C GLY A 212 16.39 9.36 12.97
N LEU A 213 15.38 10.22 12.77
CA LEU A 213 15.26 11.48 13.50
C LEU A 213 14.94 11.26 14.98
N THR A 214 14.04 10.33 15.30
CA THR A 214 13.74 9.94 16.69
C THR A 214 14.99 9.41 17.39
N THR A 215 15.76 8.51 16.76
CA THR A 215 17.02 7.99 17.35
C THR A 215 18.02 9.10 17.63
N LYS A 216 18.30 9.97 16.65
CA LYS A 216 19.23 11.10 16.83
C LYS A 216 18.77 12.08 17.91
N ALA A 217 17.47 12.32 18.02
CA ALA A 217 16.91 13.19 19.06
C ALA A 217 17.11 12.58 20.46
N ARG A 218 16.87 11.27 20.60
CA ARG A 218 17.05 10.54 21.87
C ARG A 218 18.52 10.49 22.28
N GLU A 219 19.43 10.22 21.34
CA GLU A 219 20.88 10.26 21.59
C GLU A 219 21.34 11.65 22.08
N ALA A 220 20.91 12.72 21.41
CA ALA A 220 21.25 14.09 21.79
C ALA A 220 20.72 14.47 23.19
N LEU A 221 19.62 13.83 23.63
CA LEU A 221 19.00 14.04 24.94
C LEU A 221 19.49 13.04 26.01
N GLY A 222 20.36 12.09 25.67
CA GLY A 222 20.83 11.05 26.59
C GLY A 222 19.75 10.05 27.00
N LEU A 223 18.73 9.84 26.15
CA LEU A 223 17.64 8.90 26.38
C LEU A 223 17.96 7.51 25.77
N PRO A 224 17.42 6.41 26.33
CA PRO A 224 17.61 5.06 25.76
C PRO A 224 16.96 4.94 24.39
N HIS A 225 17.31 3.92 23.60
CA HIS A 225 16.66 3.66 22.30
C HIS A 225 15.13 3.56 22.42
N SER A 226 14.40 3.98 21.38
CA SER A 226 12.93 3.92 21.37
C SER A 226 12.43 2.49 21.18
N ASP A 227 11.40 2.11 21.92
CA ASP A 227 10.64 0.85 21.82
C ASP A 227 9.30 1.03 21.09
N VAL A 228 9.01 2.25 20.60
CA VAL A 228 7.75 2.61 19.93
C VAL A 228 7.55 1.87 18.60
N PHE A 229 8.64 1.53 17.92
CA PHE A 229 8.62 1.02 16.55
C PHE A 229 8.80 -0.49 16.50
N ARG A 230 8.00 -1.18 15.67
CA ARG A 230 8.14 -2.60 15.38
C ARG A 230 9.49 -2.87 14.71
N GLN A 231 10.16 -3.91 15.19
CA GLN A 231 11.40 -4.37 14.61
C GLN A 231 11.11 -5.46 13.58
N ALA A 232 11.95 -5.53 12.54
CA ALA A 232 11.92 -6.70 11.66
C ALA A 232 12.30 -7.93 12.49
N LYS A 233 11.69 -9.08 12.18
CA LYS A 233 12.11 -10.34 12.79
C LYS A 233 13.58 -10.57 12.47
N ASP A 234 14.35 -11.02 13.45
CA ASP A 234 15.75 -11.39 13.23
C ASP A 234 15.81 -12.45 12.13
N VAL A 235 16.72 -12.24 11.18
CA VAL A 235 17.00 -13.25 10.16
C VAL A 235 17.57 -14.45 10.90
N ALA A 236 16.94 -15.62 10.75
CA ALA A 236 17.43 -16.85 11.35
C ALA A 236 18.92 -17.02 11.07
N GLU A 237 19.70 -17.32 12.11
CA GLU A 237 21.13 -17.54 11.95
C GLU A 237 21.37 -18.58 10.85
N SER A 238 22.18 -18.21 9.87
CA SER A 238 22.55 -19.10 8.77
C SER A 238 24.02 -19.43 8.88
N ASP A 239 24.33 -20.73 8.82
CA ASP A 239 25.67 -21.26 8.61
C ASP A 239 26.17 -21.07 7.17
N ARG A 240 25.30 -20.61 6.26
CA ARG A 240 25.67 -20.30 4.88
C ARG A 240 26.54 -19.05 4.86
N GLY A 241 27.75 -19.21 4.34
CA GLY A 241 28.67 -18.09 4.14
C GLY A 241 28.04 -17.00 3.26
N PHE A 242 28.34 -15.73 3.58
CA PHE A 242 27.87 -14.59 2.80
C PHE A 242 28.26 -14.72 1.32
N SER A 243 27.31 -14.46 0.43
CA SER A 243 27.58 -14.29 -1.00
C SER A 243 28.56 -13.14 -1.23
N LEU A 244 29.21 -13.13 -2.40
CA LEU A 244 30.13 -12.06 -2.77
C LEU A 244 29.45 -10.68 -2.73
N ALA A 245 28.19 -10.58 -3.18
CA ALA A 245 27.40 -9.36 -3.13
C ALA A 245 27.18 -8.89 -1.68
N GLN A 246 26.80 -9.79 -0.76
CA GLN A 246 26.63 -9.45 0.65
C GLN A 246 27.94 -8.97 1.30
N LYS A 247 29.08 -9.57 0.95
CA LYS A 247 30.40 -9.13 1.44
C LYS A 247 30.81 -7.76 0.94
N MET A 248 30.34 -7.36 -0.24
CA MET A 248 30.63 -6.05 -0.81
C MET A 248 29.73 -4.96 -0.22
N VAL A 249 28.46 -5.26 0.03
CA VAL A 249 27.46 -4.30 0.54
C VAL A 249 27.52 -4.14 2.07
N GLY A 250 27.90 -5.18 2.81
CA GLY A 250 28.01 -5.15 4.27
C GLY A 250 29.30 -4.52 4.82
N ARG A 251 30.06 -3.79 3.99
CA ARG A 251 31.26 -3.04 4.39
C ARG A 251 30.94 -1.57 4.64
#